data_AF-A0A510DSK3-F1
#
_entry.id   AF-A0A510DSK3-F1
#
_cell.length_a   1.000
_cell.length_b   1.000
_cell.length_c   1.000
_cell.angle_alpha   90.00
_cell.angle_beta   90.00
_cell.angle_gamma   90.00
#
_symmetry.space_group_name_H-M   'P 1'
#
loop_
_entity.id
_entity.type
_entity.pdbx_description
1 polymer ?
#
loop_
_entity_poly.entity_id
_entity_poly.type
_entity_poly.pdbx_seq_one_letter_code
_entity_poly.pdbx_strand_id
1 'polypeptide(L)'
;MSLKRQNNNLEEPISHMKNYQQGREKRSEERESEEVREYTSILCRGYSVILFGSRARNTNGPESDYDLLVIGKRCPPTPSSSAVDIHFVDLSSLERCVRDFDLVVIDAFYDGKLICDPLKVGGVRKLVMKRVEGLIRTENGWETV
;
A
#
# COMPACT_ATOMS: atom_id res chain seq x y z
N MET A 1 -22.90 39.51 52.58
CA MET A 1 -21.97 39.05 51.53
C MET A 1 -21.72 37.56 51.72
N SER A 2 -22.23 36.71 50.83
CA SER A 2 -21.65 35.38 50.59
C SER A 2 -22.11 34.91 49.22
N LEU A 3 -21.16 34.79 48.30
CA LEU A 3 -21.36 34.48 46.89
C LEU A 3 -21.77 33.01 46.71
N LYS A 4 -22.82 32.79 45.92
CA LYS A 4 -23.22 31.49 45.39
C LYS A 4 -22.06 30.92 44.55
N ARG A 5 -21.57 29.73 44.90
CA ARG A 5 -20.76 28.91 43.97
C ARG A 5 -21.72 28.22 43.00
N GLN A 6 -21.68 28.62 41.73
CA GLN A 6 -22.26 27.83 40.64
C GLN A 6 -21.26 26.76 40.24
N ASN A 7 -21.61 25.50 40.45
CA ASN A 7 -20.94 24.36 39.82
C ASN A 7 -21.44 24.26 38.38
N ASN A 8 -20.61 24.66 37.42
CA ASN A 8 -20.81 24.34 36.02
C ASN A 8 -19.99 23.09 35.69
N ASN A 9 -20.69 21.97 35.54
CA ASN A 9 -20.15 20.76 34.90
C ASN A 9 -19.83 21.10 33.44
N LEU A 10 -18.55 21.20 33.11
CA LEU A 10 -18.02 21.26 31.75
C LEU A 10 -17.48 19.87 31.37
N GLU A 11 -18.37 18.90 31.26
CA GLU A 11 -18.09 17.67 30.52
C GLU A 11 -18.95 17.72 29.27
N GLU A 12 -18.35 18.11 28.12
CA GLU A 12 -18.74 17.77 26.72
C GLU A 12 -18.00 18.67 25.68
N PRO A 13 -16.66 18.55 25.50
CA PRO A 13 -16.04 18.99 24.23
C PRO A 13 -15.30 17.89 23.46
N ILE A 14 -15.13 16.69 24.03
CA ILE A 14 -14.24 15.66 23.46
C ILE A 14 -14.90 14.91 22.28
N SER A 15 -16.22 14.70 22.31
CA SER A 15 -16.96 13.95 21.28
C SER A 15 -16.99 14.69 19.94
N HIS A 16 -17.26 15.99 19.96
CA HIS A 16 -17.31 16.84 18.77
C HIS A 16 -15.95 16.99 18.08
N MET A 17 -14.85 17.10 18.85
CA MET A 17 -13.49 17.16 18.28
C MET A 17 -13.08 15.84 17.62
N LYS A 18 -13.42 14.69 18.23
CA LYS A 18 -13.15 13.36 17.66
C LYS A 18 -13.90 13.16 16.34
N ASN A 19 -15.18 13.51 16.28
CA ASN A 19 -15.97 13.40 15.07
C ASN A 19 -15.46 14.31 13.94
N TYR A 20 -14.95 15.50 14.28
CA TYR A 20 -14.40 16.43 13.31
C TYR A 20 -13.06 15.95 12.72
N GLN A 21 -12.17 15.40 13.55
CA GLN A 21 -10.90 14.81 13.10
C GLN A 21 -11.15 13.58 12.22
N GLN A 22 -12.03 12.67 12.67
CA GLN A 22 -12.38 11.47 11.92
C GLN A 22 -13.00 11.81 10.54
N GLY A 23 -13.82 12.86 10.47
CA GLY A 23 -14.39 13.35 9.20
C GLY A 23 -13.40 14.08 8.28
N ARG A 24 -12.24 14.49 8.80
CA ARG A 24 -11.15 15.11 8.02
C ARG A 24 -10.17 14.05 7.51
N GLU A 25 -9.80 13.09 8.35
CA GLU A 25 -8.98 11.92 7.99
C GLU A 25 -9.63 11.12 6.87
N LYS A 26 -10.91 10.76 7.02
CA LYS A 26 -11.66 10.05 5.99
C LYS A 26 -11.64 10.77 4.64
N ARG A 27 -11.74 12.10 4.65
CA ARG A 27 -11.70 12.92 3.43
C ARG A 27 -10.31 12.97 2.80
N SER A 28 -9.25 12.86 3.60
CA SER A 28 -7.87 12.77 3.12
C SER A 28 -7.64 11.41 2.44
N GLU A 29 -8.03 10.33 3.11
CA GLU A 29 -7.89 8.97 2.57
C GLU A 29 -8.70 8.78 1.26
N GLU A 30 -9.91 9.35 1.19
CA GLU A 30 -10.71 9.35 -0.03
C GLU A 30 -9.99 10.05 -1.19
N ARG A 31 -9.34 11.18 -0.91
CA ARG A 31 -8.59 11.96 -1.90
C ARG A 31 -7.33 11.23 -2.35
N GLU A 32 -6.55 10.69 -1.42
CA GLU A 32 -5.37 9.88 -1.73
C GLU A 32 -5.73 8.63 -2.55
N SER A 33 -6.84 7.96 -2.19
CA SER A 33 -7.35 6.81 -2.94
C SER A 33 -7.73 7.20 -4.38
N GLU A 34 -8.30 8.39 -4.58
CA GLU A 34 -8.62 8.90 -5.91
C GLU A 34 -7.35 9.23 -6.72
N GLU A 35 -6.34 9.86 -6.10
CA GLU A 35 -5.04 10.12 -6.72
C GLU A 35 -4.31 8.83 -7.12
N VAL A 36 -4.32 7.81 -6.25
CA VAL A 36 -3.75 6.48 -6.53
C VAL A 36 -4.51 5.81 -7.68
N ARG A 37 -5.84 5.91 -7.70
CA ARG A 37 -6.67 5.37 -8.78
C ARG A 37 -6.37 6.04 -10.11
N GLU A 38 -6.26 7.36 -10.13
CA GLU A 38 -5.91 8.11 -11.35
C GLU A 38 -4.52 7.70 -11.85
N TYR A 39 -3.54 7.67 -10.97
CA TYR A 39 -2.16 7.32 -11.31
C TYR A 39 -2.06 5.88 -11.84
N THR A 40 -2.66 4.91 -11.15
CA THR A 40 -2.68 3.51 -11.60
C THR A 40 -3.40 3.34 -12.94
N SER A 41 -4.43 4.12 -13.24
CA SER A 41 -5.11 4.11 -14.54
C SER A 41 -4.19 4.50 -15.70
N ILE A 42 -3.26 5.43 -15.46
CA ILE A 42 -2.24 5.83 -16.44
C ILE A 42 -1.24 4.69 -16.64
N LEU A 43 -0.77 4.08 -15.55
CA LEU A 43 0.17 2.96 -15.59
C LEU A 43 -0.41 1.73 -16.31
N CYS A 44 -1.68 1.40 -16.07
CA CYS A 44 -2.31 0.21 -16.65
C CYS A 44 -2.37 0.17 -18.17
N ARG A 45 -2.02 1.26 -18.86
CA ARG A 45 -1.89 1.32 -20.32
C ARG A 45 -0.65 0.61 -20.87
N GLY A 46 0.39 0.44 -20.05
CA GLY A 46 1.67 -0.11 -20.50
C GLY A 46 2.47 -0.87 -19.44
N TYR A 47 1.98 -0.91 -18.21
CA TYR A 47 2.64 -1.52 -17.06
C TYR A 47 1.72 -2.55 -16.42
N SER A 48 2.31 -3.62 -15.91
CA SER A 48 1.63 -4.47 -14.93
C SER A 48 1.88 -3.91 -13.54
N VAL A 49 0.82 -3.78 -12.75
CA VAL A 49 0.85 -3.08 -11.46
C VAL A 49 0.27 -3.97 -10.38
N ILE A 50 1.01 -4.12 -9.29
CA ILE A 50 0.61 -4.88 -8.11
C ILE A 50 0.67 -3.95 -6.91
N LEU A 51 -0.45 -3.79 -6.21
CA LEU A 51 -0.48 -3.18 -4.88
C LEU A 51 -0.01 -4.21 -3.88
N PHE A 52 0.97 -3.87 -3.05
CA PHE A 52 1.46 -4.75 -1.99
C PHE A 52 1.49 -4.01 -0.65
N GLY A 53 2.12 -4.62 0.36
CA GLY A 53 2.23 -3.99 1.67
C GLY A 53 0.93 -3.99 2.48
N SER A 54 0.83 -3.03 3.41
CA SER A 54 -0.24 -3.00 4.42
C SER A 54 -1.62 -2.76 3.81
N ARG A 55 -1.71 -1.88 2.80
CA ARG A 55 -2.95 -1.57 2.06
C ARG A 55 -3.43 -2.79 1.25
N ALA A 56 -2.53 -3.60 0.71
CA ALA A 56 -2.91 -4.87 0.07
C ALA A 56 -3.48 -5.87 1.09
N ARG A 57 -2.89 -5.96 2.28
CA ARG A 57 -3.32 -6.88 3.35
C ARG A 57 -4.51 -6.38 4.19
N ASN A 58 -4.96 -5.14 3.97
CA ASN A 58 -5.94 -4.45 4.83
C ASN A 58 -5.47 -4.34 6.29
N THR A 59 -4.16 -4.21 6.52
CA THR A 59 -3.55 -3.99 7.85
C THR A 59 -2.95 -2.59 7.96
N ASN A 60 -3.36 -1.68 7.07
CA ASN A 60 -2.87 -0.32 6.99
C ASN A 60 -3.41 0.57 8.12
N GLY A 61 -2.60 1.51 8.56
CA GLY A 61 -3.04 2.65 9.36
C GLY A 61 -3.45 3.84 8.48
N PRO A 62 -3.88 4.96 9.10
CA PRO A 62 -4.25 6.18 8.39
C PRO A 62 -3.10 6.76 7.55
N GLU A 63 -1.88 6.76 8.10
CA GLU A 63 -0.67 7.30 7.46
C GLU A 63 0.05 6.28 6.57
N SER A 64 -0.59 5.16 6.22
CA SER A 64 0.06 4.15 5.38
C SER A 64 0.00 4.55 3.91
N ASP A 65 1.17 4.62 3.29
CA ASP A 65 1.33 4.82 1.85
C ASP A 65 0.79 3.63 1.04
N TYR A 66 0.63 3.85 -0.27
CA TYR A 66 0.27 2.84 -1.26
C TYR A 66 1.53 2.31 -1.93
N ASP A 67 1.98 1.13 -1.51
CA ASP A 67 3.15 0.46 -2.09
C ASP A 67 2.78 -0.21 -3.42
N LEU A 68 3.37 0.26 -4.53
CA LEU A 68 3.12 -0.27 -5.87
C LEU A 68 4.38 -0.90 -6.46
N LEU A 69 4.30 -2.18 -6.82
CA LEU A 69 5.26 -2.79 -7.74
C LEU A 69 4.78 -2.52 -9.17
N VAL A 70 5.61 -1.79 -9.92
CA VAL A 70 5.34 -1.40 -11.31
C VAL A 70 6.33 -2.09 -12.23
N ILE A 71 5.82 -2.91 -13.14
CA ILE A 71 6.64 -3.71 -14.05
C ILE A 71 6.46 -3.19 -15.48
N GLY A 72 7.56 -2.89 -16.16
CA GLY A 72 7.54 -2.34 -17.52
C GLY A 72 8.90 -2.36 -18.20
N LYS A 73 9.00 -1.79 -19.40
CA LYS A 73 10.27 -1.73 -20.18
C LYS A 73 11.08 -0.44 -19.95
N ARG A 74 10.52 0.51 -19.21
CA ARG A 74 11.05 1.85 -18.93
C ARG A 74 10.52 2.29 -17.57
N CYS A 75 11.22 3.19 -16.89
CA CYS A 75 10.72 3.73 -15.63
C CYS A 75 9.36 4.44 -15.83
N PRO A 76 8.40 4.26 -14.90
CA PRO A 76 7.13 4.95 -14.95
C PRO A 76 7.29 6.45 -14.68
N PRO A 77 6.30 7.28 -15.06
CA PRO A 77 6.27 8.68 -14.64
C PRO A 77 6.19 8.79 -13.12
N THR A 78 6.82 9.78 -12.51
CA THR A 78 6.75 10.02 -11.06
C THR A 78 5.29 10.28 -10.63
N PRO A 79 4.83 9.73 -9.50
CA PRO A 79 3.50 10.02 -8.98
C PRO A 79 3.42 11.49 -8.55
N SER A 80 2.24 12.09 -8.66
CA SER A 80 1.99 13.46 -8.20
C SER A 80 1.80 13.56 -6.68
N SER A 81 1.51 12.43 -6.04
CA SER A 81 1.20 12.31 -4.62
C SER A 81 2.35 11.64 -3.87
N SER A 82 2.64 12.10 -2.65
CA SER A 82 3.56 11.41 -1.75
C SER A 82 2.96 10.14 -1.15
N ALA A 83 1.65 9.95 -1.26
CA ALA A 83 0.96 8.75 -0.75
C ALA A 83 1.25 7.48 -1.58
N VAL A 84 2.04 7.57 -2.66
CA VAL A 84 2.38 6.44 -3.53
C VAL A 84 3.88 6.21 -3.47
N ASP A 85 4.28 5.04 -2.97
CA ASP A 85 5.64 4.55 -3.11
C ASP A 85 5.73 3.58 -4.29
N ILE A 86 6.75 3.73 -5.13
CA ILE A 86 6.90 2.98 -6.36
C ILE A 86 8.20 2.20 -6.35
N HIS A 87 8.05 0.90 -6.50
CA HIS A 87 9.12 0.01 -6.84
C HIS A 87 9.01 -0.36 -8.32
N PHE A 88 9.91 0.17 -9.14
CA PHE A 88 9.97 -0.16 -10.55
C PHE A 88 10.89 -1.36 -10.80
N VAL A 89 10.40 -2.32 -11.58
CA VAL A 89 11.19 -3.45 -12.07
C VAL A 89 11.11 -3.52 -13.59
N ASP A 90 12.27 -3.59 -14.25
CA ASP A 90 12.30 -3.84 -15.68
C ASP A 90 11.81 -5.26 -15.98
N LEU A 91 10.93 -5.39 -16.97
CA LEU A 91 10.30 -6.64 -17.36
C LEU A 91 11.35 -7.74 -17.66
N SER A 92 12.48 -7.39 -18.26
CA SER A 92 13.55 -8.35 -18.57
C SER A 92 14.31 -8.83 -17.32
N SER A 93 14.27 -8.07 -16.23
CA SER A 93 14.90 -8.45 -14.95
C SER A 93 13.97 -9.17 -13.98
N LEU A 94 12.66 -9.22 -14.25
CA LEU A 94 11.67 -9.69 -13.26
C LEU A 94 11.96 -11.10 -12.72
N GLU A 95 12.23 -12.07 -13.60
CA GLU A 95 12.55 -13.44 -13.15
C GLU A 95 13.86 -13.51 -12.37
N ARG A 96 14.82 -12.65 -12.72
CA ARG A 96 16.07 -12.52 -11.97
C ARG A 96 15.81 -11.99 -10.56
N CYS A 97 14.96 -10.97 -10.40
CA CYS A 97 14.58 -10.47 -9.08
C CYS A 97 13.97 -11.57 -8.20
N VAL A 98 13.12 -12.43 -8.77
CA VAL A 98 12.58 -13.58 -8.04
C VAL A 98 13.69 -14.55 -7.62
N ARG A 99 14.60 -14.89 -8.53
CA ARG A 99 15.72 -15.81 -8.23
C ARG A 99 16.62 -15.26 -7.12
N ASP A 100 16.96 -13.98 -7.25
CA ASP A 100 17.85 -13.25 -6.35
C ASP A 100 17.14 -12.89 -5.01
N PHE A 101 15.87 -13.31 -4.84
CA PHE A 101 15.04 -13.10 -3.64
C PHE A 101 14.84 -11.63 -3.28
N ASP A 102 14.57 -10.80 -4.29
CA ASP A 102 14.16 -9.42 -4.09
C ASP A 102 12.88 -9.37 -3.25
N LEU A 103 12.97 -8.86 -2.03
CA LEU A 103 11.88 -8.91 -1.04
C LEU A 103 10.61 -8.21 -1.52
N VAL A 104 10.76 -7.10 -2.27
CA VAL A 104 9.60 -6.36 -2.79
C VAL A 104 8.88 -7.19 -3.86
N VAL A 105 9.64 -7.78 -4.79
CA VAL A 105 9.05 -8.66 -5.81
C VAL A 105 8.43 -9.89 -5.18
N ILE A 106 9.11 -10.54 -4.24
CA ILE A 106 8.60 -11.71 -3.54
C ILE A 106 7.28 -11.37 -2.83
N ASP A 107 7.26 -10.32 -2.00
CA ASP A 107 6.08 -9.94 -1.25
C ASP A 107 4.93 -9.56 -2.18
N ALA A 108 5.17 -8.68 -3.16
CA ALA A 108 4.14 -8.22 -4.08
C ALA A 108 3.48 -9.38 -4.84
N PHE A 109 4.24 -10.37 -5.31
CA PHE A 109 3.65 -11.53 -5.97
C PHE A 109 3.04 -12.54 -4.99
N TYR A 110 3.49 -12.60 -3.74
CA TYR A 110 3.00 -13.52 -2.72
C TYR A 110 1.65 -13.08 -2.14
N ASP A 111 1.55 -11.84 -1.65
CA ASP A 111 0.35 -11.32 -0.97
C ASP A 111 -0.29 -10.09 -1.64
N GLY A 112 0.37 -9.52 -2.64
CA GLY A 112 -0.13 -8.35 -3.33
C GLY A 112 -1.40 -8.59 -4.13
N LYS A 113 -2.12 -7.51 -4.38
CA LYS A 113 -3.32 -7.44 -5.21
C LYS A 113 -2.94 -6.90 -6.58
N LEU A 114 -3.13 -7.74 -7.60
CA LEU A 114 -2.94 -7.34 -8.99
C LEU A 114 -3.98 -6.29 -9.37
N ILE A 115 -3.54 -5.08 -9.72
CA ILE A 115 -4.41 -4.00 -10.18
C ILE A 115 -4.70 -4.18 -11.68
N CYS A 116 -3.65 -4.44 -12.46
CA CYS A 116 -3.75 -4.68 -13.91
C CYS A 116 -2.52 -5.44 -14.42
N ASP A 117 -2.69 -6.16 -15.54
CA ASP A 117 -1.63 -7.01 -16.11
C ASP A 117 -1.59 -7.03 -17.65
N PRO A 118 -1.38 -5.88 -18.32
CA PRO A 118 -1.24 -5.85 -19.78
C PRO A 118 -0.01 -6.63 -20.27
N LEU A 119 1.03 -6.79 -19.43
CA LEU A 119 2.26 -7.52 -19.77
C LEU A 119 2.20 -9.02 -19.48
N LYS A 120 1.09 -9.51 -18.91
CA LYS A 120 0.82 -10.93 -18.60
C LYS A 120 1.86 -11.57 -17.68
N VAL A 121 2.32 -10.83 -16.66
CA VAL A 121 3.31 -11.29 -15.68
C VAL A 121 2.71 -12.17 -14.58
N GLY A 122 1.40 -12.40 -14.56
CA GLY A 122 0.75 -13.24 -13.55
C GLY A 122 1.34 -14.67 -13.40
N GLY A 123 1.98 -15.20 -14.45
CA GLY A 123 2.69 -16.48 -14.39
C GLY A 123 3.86 -16.51 -13.39
N VAL A 124 4.45 -15.35 -13.09
CA VAL A 124 5.59 -15.19 -12.16
C VAL A 124 5.21 -15.57 -10.73
N ARG A 125 3.92 -15.47 -10.35
CA ARG A 125 3.45 -15.93 -9.04
C ARG A 125 3.83 -17.38 -8.75
N LYS A 126 3.81 -18.26 -9.76
CA LYS A 126 4.24 -19.67 -9.59
C LYS A 126 5.73 -19.79 -9.27
N LEU A 127 6.56 -18.95 -9.87
CA LEU A 127 8.00 -18.90 -9.59
C LEU A 127 8.25 -18.43 -8.16
N VAL A 128 7.52 -17.41 -7.71
CA VAL A 128 7.60 -16.89 -6.34
C VAL A 128 7.16 -17.94 -5.32
N MET A 129 6.02 -18.61 -5.52
CA MET A 129 5.55 -19.67 -4.63
C MET A 129 6.58 -20.80 -4.49
N LYS A 130 7.23 -21.19 -5.60
CA LYS A 130 8.32 -22.17 -5.56
C LYS A 130 9.56 -21.64 -4.85
N ARG A 131 9.87 -20.35 -5.01
CA ARG A 131 11.06 -19.73 -4.42
C ARG A 131 10.98 -19.61 -2.90
N VAL A 132 9.77 -19.43 -2.37
CA VAL A 132 9.49 -19.32 -0.93
C VAL A 132 9.11 -20.66 -0.28
N GLU A 133 9.12 -21.76 -1.04
CA GLU A 133 8.85 -23.08 -0.50
C GLU A 133 9.88 -23.44 0.59
N GLY A 134 9.40 -23.90 1.75
CA GLY A 134 10.23 -24.16 2.92
C GLY A 134 10.59 -22.92 3.74
N LEU A 135 10.01 -21.75 3.44
CA LEU A 135 10.12 -20.54 4.23
C LEU A 135 8.81 -20.20 4.94
N ILE A 136 8.92 -19.57 6.11
CA ILE A 136 7.83 -18.97 6.87
C ILE A 136 8.00 -17.46 6.81
N ARG A 137 6.89 -16.75 6.59
CA ARG A 137 6.87 -15.29 6.70
C ARG A 137 6.63 -14.87 8.15
N THR A 138 7.54 -14.07 8.69
CA THR A 138 7.50 -13.50 10.04
C THR A 138 7.36 -11.97 9.96
N GLU A 139 7.24 -11.31 11.11
CA GLU A 139 7.26 -9.84 11.17
C GLU A 139 8.61 -9.25 10.69
N ASN A 140 9.70 -10.03 10.75
CA ASN A 140 11.04 -9.61 10.36
C ASN A 140 11.39 -9.99 8.90
N GLY A 141 10.50 -10.66 8.17
CA GLY A 141 10.70 -11.07 6.78
C GLY A 141 10.45 -12.55 6.54
N TRP A 142 11.40 -13.23 5.90
CA TRP A 142 11.27 -14.65 5.52
C TRP A 142 12.35 -15.48 6.21
N GLU A 143 11.94 -16.55 6.88
CA GLU A 143 12.79 -17.43 7.69
C GLU A 143 12.63 -18.89 7.25
N THR A 144 13.66 -19.72 7.42
CA THR A 144 13.55 -21.17 7.16
C THR A 144 12.74 -21.85 8.25
N VAL A 145 11.91 -22.84 7.85
CA VAL A 145 11.18 -23.72 8.78
C VAL A 145 12.13 -24.54 9.65
#